data_AF-A0A094JU98-F1
#
_entry.id   AF-A0A094JU98-F1
#
_cell.length_a   1.000
_cell.length_b   1.000
_cell.length_c   1.000
_cell.angle_alpha   90.00
_cell.angle_beta   90.00
_cell.angle_gamma   90.00
#
_symmetry.space_group_name_H-M   'P 1'
#
loop_
_entity.id
_entity.type
_entity.pdbx_description
1 polymer ?
#
loop_
_entity_poly.entity_id
_entity_poly.type
_entity_poly.pdbx_seq_one_letter_code
_entity_poly.pdbx_strand_id
1 'polypeptide(L)'
;MYFGSPSSDIQIRFYEKNVQMELDIDVWNRTEVQLRDLRAYVVAQVIADDVLPLGEIVAGILRNYIQFRIRKATDKNKKRWPLARFWLNFLGCVQPLRIAKQMPKTSIEKKYRWIDNQVSNRSS
;
A
#
# COMPACT_ATOMS: atom_id res chain seq x y z
N MET A 1 7.61 -6.77 7.58
CA MET A 1 6.35 -7.19 8.22
C MET A 1 5.30 -7.47 7.15
N TYR A 2 4.61 -8.61 7.22
CA TYR A 2 3.63 -9.06 6.23
C TYR A 2 2.29 -9.35 6.94
N PHE A 3 1.18 -8.83 6.39
CA PHE A 3 -0.17 -9.07 6.89
C PHE A 3 -1.02 -9.70 5.79
N GLY A 4 -1.58 -10.87 6.06
CA GLY A 4 -2.32 -11.67 5.07
C GLY A 4 -1.42 -12.65 4.31
N SER A 5 -2.05 -13.66 3.70
CA SER A 5 -1.35 -14.67 2.91
C SER A 5 -0.99 -14.12 1.52
N PRO A 6 0.16 -14.52 0.92
CA PRO A 6 0.47 -14.19 -0.47
C PRO A 6 -0.59 -14.64 -1.47
N SER A 7 -1.32 -15.72 -1.15
CA SER A 7 -2.40 -16.28 -1.97
C SER A 7 -3.76 -15.61 -1.77
N SER A 8 -3.91 -14.73 -0.77
CA SER A 8 -5.19 -14.08 -0.47
C SER A 8 -5.44 -12.84 -1.32
N ASP A 9 -6.70 -12.42 -1.37
CA ASP A 9 -7.16 -11.25 -2.13
C ASP A 9 -6.56 -9.92 -1.68
N ILE A 10 -5.97 -9.87 -0.48
CA ILE A 10 -5.26 -8.70 0.03
C ILE A 10 -4.06 -9.11 0.87
N GLN A 11 -2.91 -8.50 0.58
CA GLN A 11 -1.74 -8.58 1.44
C GLN A 11 -1.12 -7.19 1.63
N ILE A 12 -0.72 -6.87 2.86
CA ILE A 12 -0.06 -5.60 3.19
C ILE A 12 1.37 -5.86 3.68
N ARG A 13 2.33 -5.10 3.17
CA ARG A 13 3.76 -5.23 3.51
C ARG A 13 4.33 -3.91 4.00
N PHE A 14 5.12 -3.96 5.07
CA PHE A 14 5.94 -2.86 5.56
C PHE A 14 7.39 -3.33 5.67
N TYR A 15 8.32 -2.59 5.07
CA TYR A 15 9.74 -2.95 5.14
C TYR A 15 10.65 -1.75 4.84
N GLU A 16 11.91 -1.87 5.26
CA GLU A 16 12.99 -0.93 4.98
C GLU A 16 13.53 -1.20 3.58
N LYS A 17 13.22 -0.31 2.64
CA LYS A 17 13.58 -0.44 1.23
C LYS A 17 15.06 -0.15 0.98
N ASN A 18 15.64 0.79 1.70
CA ASN A 18 17.08 1.06 1.71
C ASN A 18 17.87 -0.23 2.00
N VAL A 19 17.53 -0.94 3.08
CA VAL A 19 18.16 -2.21 3.43
C VAL A 19 17.92 -3.27 2.35
N GLN A 20 16.68 -3.41 1.87
CA GLN A 20 16.33 -4.41 0.84
C GLN A 20 17.01 -4.16 -0.52
N MET A 21 17.47 -2.94 -0.79
CA MET A 21 18.18 -2.55 -2.00
C MET A 21 19.69 -2.36 -1.77
N GLU A 22 20.18 -2.58 -0.54
CA GLU A 22 21.57 -2.37 -0.15
C GLU A 22 22.08 -0.94 -0.48
N LEU A 23 21.24 0.05 -0.20
CA LEU A 23 21.55 1.46 -0.45
C LEU A 23 21.86 2.20 0.84
N ASP A 24 22.91 3.03 0.79
CA ASP A 24 23.31 3.93 1.87
C ASP A 24 22.42 5.17 1.90
N ILE A 25 21.18 4.98 2.36
CA ILE A 25 20.16 6.02 2.55
C ILE A 25 19.59 5.84 3.96
N ASP A 26 19.60 6.90 4.77
CA ASP A 26 19.19 6.84 6.18
C ASP A 26 17.76 6.28 6.38
N VAL A 27 16.77 6.84 5.66
CA VAL A 27 15.37 6.47 5.85
C VAL A 27 14.69 6.24 4.52
N TRP A 28 14.39 4.96 4.23
CA TRP A 28 13.51 4.62 3.11
C TRP A 28 12.56 3.48 3.48
N ASN A 29 11.43 3.82 4.08
CA ASN A 29 10.38 2.85 4.38
C ASN A 29 9.41 2.68 3.21
N ARG A 30 8.95 1.44 2.99
CA ARG A 30 7.96 1.12 1.96
C ARG A 30 6.75 0.41 2.57
N THR A 31 5.57 0.89 2.18
CA THR A 31 4.29 0.23 2.40
C THR A 31 3.73 -0.23 1.06
N GLU A 32 3.37 -1.50 0.94
CA GLU A 32 2.73 -2.06 -0.26
C GLU A 32 1.39 -2.68 0.09
N VAL A 33 0.40 -2.43 -0.76
CA VAL A 33 -0.90 -3.08 -0.74
C VAL A 33 -1.01 -3.91 -2.01
N GLN A 34 -1.05 -5.22 -1.87
CA GLN A 34 -1.32 -6.15 -2.96
C GLN A 34 -2.79 -6.52 -2.94
N LEU A 35 -3.43 -6.47 -4.10
CA LEU A 35 -4.83 -6.85 -4.31
C LEU A 35 -4.91 -7.91 -5.40
N ARG A 36 -5.89 -8.80 -5.33
CA ARG A 36 -6.20 -9.78 -6.39
C ARG A 36 -7.68 -9.72 -6.78
N ASP A 37 -7.98 -10.33 -7.92
CA ASP A 37 -9.34 -10.58 -8.43
C ASP A 37 -10.24 -9.33 -8.39
N LEU A 38 -11.44 -9.44 -7.82
CA LEU A 38 -12.41 -8.34 -7.79
C LEU A 38 -11.86 -7.09 -7.09
N ARG A 39 -11.03 -7.24 -6.04
CA ARG A 39 -10.46 -6.08 -5.33
C ARG A 39 -9.47 -5.32 -6.20
N ALA A 40 -8.65 -6.04 -6.96
CA ALA A 40 -7.74 -5.41 -7.91
C ALA A 40 -8.51 -4.70 -9.03
N TYR A 41 -9.56 -5.34 -9.56
CA TYR A 41 -10.41 -4.76 -10.59
C TYR A 41 -11.07 -3.45 -10.14
N VAL A 42 -11.72 -3.44 -8.96
CA VAL A 42 -12.39 -2.24 -8.44
C VAL A 42 -11.40 -1.09 -8.25
N VAL A 43 -10.21 -1.36 -7.68
CA VAL A 43 -9.20 -0.30 -7.51
C VAL A 43 -8.66 0.19 -8.85
N ALA A 44 -8.48 -0.70 -9.82
CA ALA A 44 -8.06 -0.31 -11.17
C ALA A 44 -9.09 0.60 -11.86
N GLN A 45 -10.39 0.32 -11.69
CA GLN A 45 -11.46 1.20 -12.21
C GLN A 45 -11.41 2.59 -11.57
N VAL A 46 -11.31 2.67 -10.24
CA VAL A 46 -11.25 3.98 -9.55
C VAL A 46 -10.03 4.80 -10.00
N ILE A 47 -8.89 4.13 -10.25
CA ILE A 47 -7.69 4.79 -10.80
C ILE A 47 -7.93 5.25 -12.25
N ALA A 48 -8.56 4.41 -13.08
CA ALA A 48 -8.83 4.72 -14.49
C ALA A 48 -9.81 5.89 -14.64
N ASP A 49 -10.81 5.97 -13.76
CA ASP A 49 -11.83 7.01 -13.80
C ASP A 49 -11.32 8.36 -13.22
N ASP A 50 -10.12 8.40 -12.61
CA ASP A 50 -9.50 9.58 -11.96
C ASP A 50 -10.44 10.33 -10.98
N VAL A 51 -11.40 9.60 -10.38
CA VAL A 51 -12.43 10.17 -9.50
C VAL A 51 -11.88 10.46 -8.11
N LEU A 52 -11.04 9.56 -7.58
CA LEU A 52 -10.48 9.65 -6.22
C LEU A 52 -8.94 9.65 -6.26
N PRO A 53 -8.27 10.41 -5.38
CA PRO A 53 -6.84 10.26 -5.18
C PRO A 53 -6.49 8.81 -4.80
N LEU A 54 -5.47 8.23 -5.43
CA LEU A 54 -4.97 6.91 -5.05
C LEU A 54 -4.66 6.82 -3.54
N GLY A 55 -4.16 7.91 -2.97
CA GLY A 55 -3.89 8.04 -1.55
C GLY A 55 -5.10 7.77 -0.67
N GLU A 56 -6.31 8.19 -1.07
CA GLU A 56 -7.53 7.95 -0.31
C GLU A 56 -7.88 6.46 -0.28
N ILE A 57 -7.76 5.78 -1.42
CA ILE A 57 -7.99 4.34 -1.53
C ILE A 57 -7.02 3.59 -0.63
N VAL A 58 -5.71 3.89 -0.75
CA VAL A 58 -4.67 3.22 0.03
C VAL A 58 -4.85 3.48 1.53
N ALA A 59 -5.06 4.72 1.94
CA ALA A 59 -5.28 5.06 3.35
C ALA A 59 -6.55 4.41 3.91
N GLY A 60 -7.62 4.34 3.11
CA GLY A 60 -8.87 3.65 3.48
C GLY A 60 -8.66 2.16 3.71
N ILE A 61 -7.98 1.48 2.78
CA ILE A 61 -7.60 0.08 2.92
C ILE A 61 -6.76 -0.12 4.18
N LEU A 62 -5.69 0.65 4.36
CA LEU A 62 -4.81 0.51 5.52
C LEU A 62 -5.55 0.74 6.84
N ARG A 63 -6.40 1.78 6.93
CA ARG A 63 -7.21 2.09 8.13
C ARG A 63 -8.20 0.98 8.48
N ASN A 64 -8.77 0.32 7.48
CA ASN A 64 -9.74 -0.75 7.68
C ASN A 64 -9.08 -2.06 8.13
N TYR A 65 -7.96 -2.43 7.49
CA TYR A 65 -7.31 -3.73 7.74
C TYR A 65 -6.30 -3.70 8.88
N ILE A 66 -5.68 -2.54 9.19
CA ILE A 66 -4.61 -2.43 10.19
C ILE A 66 -4.84 -1.24 11.13
N GLN A 67 -4.86 -1.55 12.43
CA GLN A 67 -5.13 -0.58 13.48
C GLN A 67 -4.04 -0.66 14.55
N PHE A 68 -2.96 0.12 14.37
CA PHE A 68 -2.00 0.34 15.44
C PHE A 68 -2.65 1.20 16.53
N ARG A 69 -2.71 0.68 17.76
CA ARG A 69 -3.43 1.30 18.88
C ARG A 69 -2.51 1.53 20.07
N ILE A 70 -2.80 2.57 20.85
CA ILE A 70 -2.10 2.87 22.11
C ILE A 70 -2.84 2.18 23.25
N ARG A 71 -2.12 1.39 24.06
CA ARG A 71 -2.68 0.68 25.21
C ARG A 71 -3.28 1.67 26.21
N LYS A 72 -4.54 1.45 26.58
CA LYS A 72 -5.17 2.11 27.74
C LYS A 72 -5.15 1.16 28.93
N ALA A 73 -4.48 1.55 30.01
CA ALA A 73 -4.40 0.75 31.23
C ALA A 73 -5.79 0.44 31.82
N THR A 74 -6.73 1.36 31.63
CA THR A 74 -8.10 1.32 32.19
C THR A 74 -9.09 0.50 31.36
N ASP A 75 -8.76 0.09 30.13
CA ASP A 75 -9.69 -0.66 29.28
C ASP A 75 -9.05 -1.94 28.78
N LYS A 76 -9.61 -3.09 29.13
CA LYS A 76 -9.14 -4.39 28.62
C LYS A 76 -9.59 -4.65 27.18
N ASN A 77 -10.61 -3.96 26.69
CA ASN A 77 -11.12 -4.12 25.33
C ASN A 77 -10.27 -3.32 24.32
N LYS A 78 -9.38 -4.02 23.63
CA LYS A 78 -8.45 -3.44 22.64
C LYS A 78 -9.15 -2.67 21.51
N LYS A 79 -10.39 -3.02 21.15
CA LYS A 79 -11.12 -2.32 20.06
C LYS A 79 -11.44 -0.86 20.40
N ARG A 80 -11.55 -0.53 21.69
CA ARG A 80 -11.82 0.82 22.20
C ARG A 80 -10.56 1.66 22.42
N TRP A 81 -9.37 1.07 22.26
CA TRP A 81 -8.11 1.81 22.40
C TRP A 81 -7.95 2.81 21.27
N PRO A 82 -7.45 4.04 21.52
CA PRO A 82 -7.25 5.01 20.45
C PRO A 82 -6.20 4.53 19.46
N LEU A 83 -6.33 4.94 18.20
CA LEU A 83 -5.28 4.74 17.21
C LEU A 83 -4.02 5.49 17.61
N ALA A 84 -2.86 4.90 17.32
CA ALA A 84 -1.57 5.51 17.61
C ALA A 84 -1.37 6.78 16.78
N ARG A 85 -0.75 7.80 17.39
CA ARG A 85 -0.55 9.11 16.74
C ARG A 85 0.23 9.01 15.44
N PHE A 86 1.31 8.23 15.44
CA PHE A 86 2.12 8.01 14.22
C PHE A 86 1.27 7.42 13.08
N TRP A 87 0.33 6.53 13.41
CA TRP A 87 -0.52 5.88 12.42
C TRP A 87 -1.56 6.83 11.86
N LEU A 88 -2.18 7.64 12.71
CA LEU A 88 -3.10 8.70 12.28
C LEU A 88 -2.39 9.71 11.36
N ASN A 89 -1.19 10.15 11.74
CA ASN A 89 -0.39 11.09 10.95
C ASN A 89 0.00 10.48 9.60
N PHE A 90 0.50 9.24 9.60
CA PHE A 90 0.87 8.52 8.38
C PHE A 90 -0.32 8.41 7.41
N LEU A 91 -1.48 7.94 7.89
CA LEU A 91 -2.68 7.84 7.06
C LEU A 91 -3.10 9.21 6.53
N GLY A 92 -3.06 10.26 7.35
CA GLY A 92 -3.39 11.62 6.95
C GLY A 92 -2.48 12.16 5.84
N CYS A 93 -1.18 11.87 5.89
CA CYS A 93 -0.23 12.25 4.84
C CYS A 93 -0.39 11.42 3.55
N VAL A 94 -0.85 10.16 3.66
CA VAL A 94 -1.09 9.30 2.50
C VAL A 94 -2.34 9.71 1.73
N GLN A 95 -3.43 10.10 2.43
CA GLN A 95 -4.72 10.44 1.82
C GLN A 95 -4.64 11.38 0.60
N PRO A 96 -3.94 12.53 0.65
CA PRO A 96 -3.91 13.47 -0.49
C PRO A 96 -3.02 13.04 -1.67
N LEU A 97 -2.30 11.92 -1.57
CA LEU A 97 -1.36 11.51 -2.63
C LEU A 97 -2.10 11.13 -3.92
N ARG A 98 -1.55 11.59 -5.05
CA ARG A 98 -2.06 11.32 -6.40
C ARG A 98 -0.97 10.68 -7.25
N ILE A 99 -1.40 9.92 -8.27
CA ILE A 99 -0.49 9.41 -9.30
C ILE A 99 -0.03 10.60 -10.14
N ALA A 100 1.28 10.75 -10.33
CA ALA A 100 1.82 11.79 -11.19
C ALA A 100 1.36 11.56 -12.65
N LYS A 101 0.62 12.53 -13.22
CA LYS A 101 0.07 12.44 -14.59
C LYS A 101 1.16 12.42 -15.68
N GLN A 102 2.33 12.98 -15.40
CA GLN A 102 3.49 12.90 -16.27
C GLN A 102 4.49 11.92 -15.64
N MET A 103 4.64 10.75 -16.25
CA MET A 103 5.79 9.91 -15.94
C MET A 103 7.03 10.60 -16.54
N PRO A 104 8.09 10.88 -15.76
CA PRO A 104 9.37 11.23 -16.36
C PRO A 104 9.73 10.13 -17.35
N LYS A 105 10.26 10.50 -18.54
CA LYS A 105 10.61 9.62 -19.67
C LYS A 105 11.56 8.50 -19.22
N THR A 106 11.04 7.51 -18.51
CA THR A 106 11.64 6.22 -18.27
C THR A 106 11.18 5.37 -19.43
N SER A 107 12.14 4.84 -20.19
CA SER A 107 11.90 4.26 -21.52
C SER A 107 10.72 3.31 -21.46
N ILE A 108 9.90 3.38 -22.50
CA ILE A 108 8.72 2.55 -22.74
C ILE A 108 9.01 1.06 -22.44
N GLU A 109 10.25 0.60 -22.62
CA GLU A 109 10.73 -0.74 -22.28
C GLU A 109 10.55 -1.14 -20.80
N LYS A 110 10.74 -0.23 -19.83
CA LYS A 110 10.55 -0.57 -18.41
C LYS A 110 9.09 -0.84 -18.08
N LYS A 111 8.17 -0.12 -18.74
CA LYS A 111 6.72 -0.34 -18.58
C LYS A 111 6.29 -1.64 -19.26
N TYR A 112 6.81 -1.92 -20.46
CA TYR A 112 6.56 -3.20 -21.13
C TYR A 112 7.07 -4.38 -20.32
N ARG A 113 8.30 -4.35 -19.79
CA ARG A 113 8.81 -5.42 -18.92
C ARG A 113 7.99 -5.58 -17.62
N TRP A 114 7.47 -4.49 -17.05
CA TRP A 114 6.62 -4.59 -15.86
C TRP A 114 5.28 -5.24 -16.16
N ILE A 115 4.64 -4.89 -17.28
CA ILE A 115 3.38 -5.51 -17.71
C ILE A 115 3.63 -6.98 -18.09
N ASP A 116 4.67 -7.26 -18.86
CA ASP A 116 4.98 -8.60 -19.37
C ASP A 116 5.33 -9.57 -18.24
N ASN A 117 6.07 -9.11 -17.23
CA ASN A 117 6.37 -9.88 -16.02
C ASN A 117 5.15 -10.07 -15.09
N GLN A 118 4.06 -9.31 -15.28
CA GLN A 118 2.79 -9.54 -14.57
C GLN A 118 1.96 -10.63 -15.25
N VAL A 119 2.11 -10.87 -16.56
CA VAL A 119 1.34 -11.88 -17.31
C VAL A 119 2.06 -13.22 -17.42
N SER A 120 3.39 -13.23 -17.41
CA SER A 120 4.20 -14.44 -17.64
C SER A 120 4.25 -15.43 -16.45
N ASN A 121 3.71 -15.08 -15.28
CA ASN A 121 3.61 -15.99 -14.13
C ASN A 121 2.28 -16.78 -14.06
N ARG A 122 1.52 -16.85 -15.17
CA ARG A 122 0.27 -17.65 -15.27
C ARG A 122 0.31 -18.78 -16.32
N SER A 123 1.48 -19.15 -16.81
CA SER A 123 1.64 -20.30 -17.69
C SER A 123 2.89 -21.09 -17.31
N SER A 124 2.73 -21.96 -16.31
CA SER A 124 3.55 -23.15 -16.08
C SER A 124 2.67 -24.20 -15.40
#